data_AF-A0ABD3MKP5-F1
#
_entry.id   AF-A0ABD3MKP5-F1
#
_cell.length_a   1.000
_cell.length_b   1.000
_cell.length_c   1.000
_cell.angle_alpha   90.00
_cell.angle_beta   90.00
_cell.angle_gamma   90.00
#
_symmetry.space_group_name_H-M   'P 1'
#
loop_
_entity.id
_entity.type
_entity.pdbx_description
1 polymer ?
#
loop_
_entity_poly.entity_id
_entity_poly.type
_entity_poly.pdbx_seq_one_letter_code
_entity_poly.pdbx_strand_id
1 'polypeptide(L)'
;MTSSPHGAAMRHKFLLTVAFLLTDYCRALANKPSLQKIRSAAVKRGPWYGDGLKFECTSCGKCCKVDGDVWLAPEEVEQIMAHLGYVDSDKDTSIDNFRKKYVRAEVTNGDQSQSWMCLKRKENACIFLDQGGQCSIYVKRPVQCSTYPFWPSLLKNKAAWEDESVVPDNIVIEGTHDRHWSPGLGGCEGIILDKSYSTSVESVSNAASLNVENDGCSSVTRQEIESKKKVAKKHWNRFPVDEIKETTWYL
;
A
#
# COMPACT_ATOMS: atom_id res chain seq x y z
N MET A 1 43.57 -5.92 65.91
CA MET A 1 44.18 -5.35 64.69
C MET A 1 43.14 -4.46 64.02
N THR A 2 43.14 -3.18 64.34
CA THR A 2 42.11 -2.21 63.93
C THR A 2 42.58 -1.47 62.68
N SER A 3 41.93 -1.73 61.54
CA SER A 3 42.15 -1.01 60.28
C SER A 3 41.68 0.44 60.41
N SER A 4 42.55 1.38 60.03
CA SER A 4 42.32 2.82 60.17
C SER A 4 41.23 3.32 59.20
N PRO A 5 40.23 4.11 59.65
CA PRO A 5 39.08 4.54 58.83
C PRO A 5 39.45 5.55 57.74
N HIS A 6 40.65 6.14 57.79
CA HIS A 6 41.11 7.14 56.81
C HIS A 6 41.37 6.56 55.40
N GLY A 7 41.77 5.29 55.29
CA GLY A 7 42.07 4.66 53.99
C GLY A 7 40.83 4.38 53.13
N ALA A 8 39.69 4.10 53.77
CA ALA A 8 38.44 3.78 53.08
C ALA A 8 37.79 5.03 52.45
N ALA A 9 37.79 6.16 53.16
CA ALA A 9 37.22 7.42 52.67
C ALA A 9 38.00 7.99 51.47
N MET A 10 39.33 7.86 51.47
CA MET A 10 40.18 8.33 50.38
C MET A 10 40.02 7.48 49.12
N ARG A 11 39.89 6.15 49.26
CA ARG A 11 39.59 5.23 48.15
C ARG A 11 38.20 5.44 47.57
N HIS A 12 37.19 5.71 48.41
CA HIS A 12 35.84 5.99 47.94
C HIS A 12 35.75 7.32 47.18
N LYS A 13 36.41 8.38 47.67
CA LYS A 13 36.53 9.65 46.95
C LYS A 13 37.26 9.49 45.61
N PHE A 14 38.36 8.73 45.58
CA PHE A 14 39.10 8.47 44.33
C PHE A 14 38.26 7.71 43.30
N LEU A 15 37.54 6.66 43.72
CA LEU A 15 36.64 5.90 42.84
C LEU A 15 35.48 6.74 42.31
N LEU A 16 34.89 7.60 43.14
CA LEU A 16 33.85 8.52 42.71
C LEU A 16 34.40 9.54 41.71
N THR A 17 35.57 10.15 41.96
CA THR A 17 36.18 11.09 41.02
C THR A 17 36.54 10.42 39.68
N VAL A 18 37.08 9.21 39.70
CA VAL A 18 37.37 8.44 38.49
C VAL A 18 36.07 8.11 37.74
N ALA A 19 35.01 7.71 38.44
CA ALA A 19 33.70 7.46 37.83
C ALA A 19 33.11 8.73 37.19
N PHE A 20 33.18 9.87 37.87
CA PHE A 20 32.73 11.16 37.32
C PHE A 20 33.51 11.55 36.05
N LEU A 21 34.85 11.46 36.09
CA LEU A 21 35.70 11.74 34.93
C LEU A 21 35.44 10.80 33.76
N LEU A 22 35.19 9.51 34.03
CA LEU A 22 34.80 8.54 33.00
C LEU A 22 33.42 8.88 32.42
N THR A 23 32.44 9.26 33.25
CA THR A 23 31.10 9.65 32.75
C THR A 23 31.13 10.93 31.92
N ASP A 24 31.92 11.93 32.32
CA ASP A 24 32.05 13.18 31.55
C ASP A 24 32.85 12.97 30.26
N TYR A 25 33.87 12.10 30.28
CA TYR A 25 34.59 11.71 29.07
C TYR A 25 33.69 10.94 28.10
N CYS A 26 32.86 10.02 28.60
CA CYS A 26 31.85 9.33 27.79
C CYS A 26 30.79 10.30 27.21
N ARG A 27 30.33 11.28 28.00
CA ARG A 27 29.38 12.32 27.56
C ARG A 27 30.00 13.24 26.50
N ALA A 28 31.26 13.62 26.68
CA ALA A 28 32.02 14.43 25.72
C ALA A 28 32.27 13.67 24.40
N LEU A 29 32.55 12.36 24.45
CA LEU A 29 32.63 11.52 23.26
C LEU A 29 31.28 11.40 22.54
N ALA A 30 30.18 11.24 23.28
CA ALA A 30 28.83 11.14 22.69
C ALA A 30 28.39 12.40 21.93
N ASN A 31 28.90 13.58 22.32
CA ASN A 31 28.61 14.87 21.70
C ASN A 31 29.62 15.33 20.64
N LYS A 32 30.59 14.48 20.25
CA LYS A 32 31.53 14.86 19.19
C LYS A 32 30.81 15.08 17.85
N PRO A 33 31.00 16.24 17.19
CA PRO A 33 30.32 16.56 15.91
C PRO A 33 30.59 15.54 14.80
N SER A 34 31.76 14.90 14.81
CA SER A 34 32.12 13.84 13.87
C SER A 34 31.30 12.56 14.09
N LEU A 35 31.02 12.20 15.34
CA LEU A 35 30.17 11.04 15.69
C LEU A 35 28.67 11.34 15.48
N GLN A 36 28.24 12.59 15.66
CA GLN A 36 26.89 13.03 15.26
C GLN A 36 26.70 12.95 13.74
N LYS A 37 27.69 13.37 12.93
CA LYS A 37 27.66 13.22 11.46
C LYS A 37 27.62 11.76 11.02
N ILE A 38 28.35 10.87 11.70
CA ILE A 38 28.32 9.42 11.45
C ILE A 38 26.95 8.83 11.84
N ARG A 39 26.35 9.27 12.96
CA ARG A 39 24.98 8.88 13.35
C ARG A 39 23.93 9.31 12.32
N SER A 40 23.99 10.55 11.82
CA SER A 40 23.07 11.04 10.78
C SER A 40 23.28 10.36 9.42
N ALA A 41 24.51 9.90 9.13
CA ALA A 41 24.82 9.14 7.92
C ALA A 41 24.45 7.64 8.04
N ALA A 42 24.40 7.11 9.27
CA ALA A 42 24.11 5.70 9.55
C ALA A 42 22.64 5.41 9.89
N VAL A 43 21.75 6.41 9.90
CA VAL A 43 20.31 6.14 9.84
C VAL A 43 20.07 5.51 8.48
N LYS A 44 19.85 4.19 8.44
CA LYS A 44 19.18 3.55 7.30
C LYS A 44 17.89 4.32 7.10
N ARG A 45 17.88 5.27 6.17
CA ARG A 45 16.65 5.93 5.75
C ARG A 45 15.76 4.79 5.28
N GLY A 46 14.63 4.63 5.95
CA GLY A 46 13.66 3.60 5.62
C GLY A 46 13.15 3.77 4.19
N PRO A 47 12.13 3.00 3.77
CA PRO A 47 11.43 3.32 2.54
C PRO A 47 10.94 4.77 2.57
N TRP A 48 10.75 5.37 1.39
CA TRP A 48 10.32 6.77 1.28
C TRP A 48 8.94 7.04 1.89
N TYR A 49 8.10 5.99 2.03
CA TYR A 49 6.83 5.98 2.78
C TYR A 49 7.05 5.59 4.26
N GLY A 50 8.18 5.99 4.84
CA GLY A 50 8.57 5.63 6.21
C GLY A 50 7.52 6.03 7.24
N ASP A 51 6.87 7.17 7.01
CA ASP A 51 5.85 7.78 7.87
C ASP A 51 4.42 7.35 7.50
N GLY A 52 4.27 6.43 6.54
CA GLY A 52 2.97 6.04 5.97
C GLY A 52 2.62 6.82 4.70
N LEU A 53 1.41 6.59 4.20
CA LEU A 53 0.85 7.25 3.02
C LEU A 53 -0.61 7.61 3.27
N LYS A 54 -1.04 8.77 2.79
CA LYS A 54 -2.45 9.19 2.88
C LYS A 54 -3.24 8.50 1.78
N PHE A 55 -4.20 7.67 2.19
CA PHE A 55 -5.01 6.92 1.25
C PHE A 55 -6.39 6.59 1.82
N GLU A 56 -7.41 6.75 0.98
CA GLU A 56 -8.78 6.33 1.27
C GLU A 56 -9.46 5.79 0.01
N CYS A 57 -10.04 4.59 0.06
CA CYS A 57 -10.74 4.04 -1.09
C CYS A 57 -12.06 4.78 -1.32
N THR A 58 -12.15 5.55 -2.40
CA THR A 58 -13.36 6.32 -2.77
C THR A 58 -14.51 5.46 -3.29
N SER A 59 -14.30 4.14 -3.46
CA SER A 59 -15.27 3.21 -4.03
C SER A 59 -15.81 3.61 -5.41
N CYS A 60 -15.04 4.38 -6.18
CA CYS A 60 -15.44 4.91 -7.49
C CYS A 60 -15.48 3.87 -8.63
N GLY A 61 -14.94 2.66 -8.40
CA GLY A 61 -14.90 1.59 -9.40
C GLY A 61 -13.91 1.82 -10.56
N LYS A 62 -13.13 2.92 -10.56
CA LYS A 62 -12.18 3.26 -11.64
C LYS A 62 -11.07 2.22 -11.81
N CYS A 63 -10.60 1.61 -10.72
CA CYS A 63 -9.64 0.51 -10.77
C CYS A 63 -10.19 -0.76 -11.45
N CYS A 64 -11.52 -0.91 -11.57
CA CYS A 64 -12.13 -2.00 -12.34
C CYS A 64 -12.25 -1.68 -13.83
N LYS A 65 -12.07 -0.42 -14.24
CA LYS A 65 -12.23 0.07 -15.62
C LYS A 65 -10.91 0.32 -16.33
N VAL A 66 -9.79 0.30 -15.61
CA VAL A 66 -8.44 0.42 -16.20
C VAL A 66 -8.12 -0.79 -17.07
N ASP A 67 -7.37 -0.57 -18.14
CA ASP A 67 -6.87 -1.64 -18.98
C ASP A 67 -5.93 -2.58 -18.20
N GLY A 68 -5.95 -3.85 -18.56
CA GLY A 68 -5.15 -4.90 -17.92
C GLY A 68 -5.97 -6.10 -17.46
N ASP A 69 -5.23 -7.13 -17.06
CA ASP A 69 -5.75 -8.44 -16.73
C ASP A 69 -5.73 -8.70 -15.24
N VAL A 70 -6.81 -9.30 -14.74
CA VAL A 70 -6.89 -9.79 -13.36
C VAL A 70 -6.80 -11.30 -13.40
N TRP A 71 -5.68 -11.83 -12.93
CA TRP A 71 -5.44 -13.25 -12.81
C TRP A 71 -5.75 -13.71 -11.39
N LEU A 72 -6.54 -14.77 -11.29
CA LEU A 72 -6.91 -15.39 -10.04
C LEU A 72 -6.01 -16.61 -9.80
N ALA A 73 -5.45 -16.68 -8.59
CA ALA A 73 -4.86 -17.91 -8.08
C ALA A 73 -5.97 -18.94 -7.78
N PRO A 74 -5.64 -20.24 -7.75
CA PRO A 74 -6.62 -21.30 -7.46
C PRO A 74 -7.42 -21.05 -6.18
N GLU A 75 -6.75 -20.61 -5.11
CA GLU A 75 -7.41 -20.40 -3.82
C GLU A 75 -8.33 -19.16 -3.83
N GLU A 76 -8.11 -18.22 -4.74
CA GLU A 76 -8.98 -17.05 -4.94
C GLU A 76 -10.22 -17.43 -5.73
N VAL A 77 -10.08 -18.31 -6.73
CA VAL A 77 -11.21 -18.88 -7.47
C VAL A 77 -12.15 -19.58 -6.49
N GLU A 78 -11.63 -20.46 -5.63
CA GLU A 78 -12.43 -21.15 -4.62
C GLU A 78 -13.16 -20.18 -3.68
N GLN A 79 -12.49 -19.14 -3.20
CA GLN A 79 -13.09 -18.14 -2.31
C GLN A 79 -14.18 -17.31 -3.00
N ILE A 80 -13.97 -16.93 -4.26
CA ILE A 80 -14.93 -16.15 -5.04
C ILE A 80 -16.14 -17.02 -5.38
N MET A 81 -15.92 -18.27 -5.82
CA MET A 81 -16.99 -19.24 -6.07
C MET A 81 -17.87 -19.44 -4.83
N ALA A 82 -17.26 -19.68 -3.68
CA ALA A 82 -17.99 -19.83 -2.42
C ALA A 82 -18.83 -18.59 -2.09
N HIS A 83 -18.29 -17.40 -2.29
CA HIS A 83 -19.01 -16.15 -2.06
C HIS A 83 -20.16 -15.91 -3.03
N LEU A 84 -20.03 -16.37 -4.27
CA LEU A 84 -21.05 -16.28 -5.31
C LEU A 84 -22.08 -17.42 -5.24
N GLY A 85 -21.93 -18.35 -4.29
CA GLY A 85 -22.86 -19.48 -4.10
C GLY A 85 -22.60 -20.68 -5.00
N TYR A 86 -21.43 -20.78 -5.64
CA TYR A 86 -21.01 -21.96 -6.42
C TYR A 86 -20.42 -23.03 -5.48
N VAL A 87 -21.26 -23.59 -4.60
CA VAL A 87 -20.90 -24.58 -3.57
C VAL A 87 -21.65 -25.91 -3.75
N ASP A 88 -22.01 -26.24 -4.99
CA ASP A 88 -22.82 -27.43 -5.27
C ASP A 88 -22.09 -28.74 -4.90
N SER A 89 -22.87 -29.82 -4.72
CA SER A 89 -22.35 -31.16 -4.41
C SER A 89 -21.41 -31.71 -5.48
N ASP A 90 -21.51 -31.21 -6.70
CA ASP A 90 -20.62 -31.50 -7.81
C ASP A 90 -19.68 -30.30 -8.05
N LYS A 91 -18.44 -30.45 -7.55
CA LYS A 91 -17.38 -29.43 -7.66
C LYS A 91 -17.03 -29.15 -9.12
N ASP A 92 -17.07 -30.17 -9.99
CA ASP A 92 -16.64 -30.06 -11.39
C ASP A 92 -17.65 -29.23 -12.19
N THR A 93 -18.95 -29.47 -12.00
CA THR A 93 -20.00 -28.65 -12.59
C THR A 93 -19.93 -27.18 -12.12
N SER A 94 -19.61 -26.95 -10.83
CA SER A 94 -19.48 -25.59 -10.28
C SER A 94 -18.34 -24.80 -10.92
N ILE A 95 -17.15 -25.41 -11.04
CA ILE A 95 -15.98 -24.74 -11.62
C ILE A 95 -16.19 -24.48 -13.11
N ASP A 96 -16.84 -25.37 -13.85
CA ASP A 96 -17.11 -25.18 -15.27
C ASP A 96 -18.11 -24.06 -15.53
N ASN A 97 -19.15 -23.95 -14.70
CA ASN A 97 -20.08 -22.83 -14.75
C ASN A 97 -19.37 -21.50 -14.40
N PHE A 98 -18.46 -21.52 -13.42
CA PHE A 98 -17.64 -20.36 -13.08
C PHE A 98 -16.74 -19.95 -14.25
N ARG A 99 -16.00 -20.90 -14.83
CA ARG A 99 -15.13 -20.68 -16.01
C ARG A 99 -15.92 -20.06 -17.15
N LYS A 100 -17.03 -20.69 -17.54
CA LYS A 100 -17.87 -20.24 -18.64
C LYS A 100 -18.39 -18.83 -18.43
N LYS A 101 -18.73 -18.45 -17.19
CA LYS A 101 -19.31 -17.15 -16.90
C LYS A 101 -18.27 -16.05 -16.69
N TYR A 102 -17.16 -16.35 -16.01
CA TYR A 102 -16.25 -15.32 -15.48
C TYR A 102 -14.83 -15.35 -16.05
N VAL A 103 -14.40 -16.41 -16.73
CA VAL A 103 -13.00 -16.61 -17.10
C VAL A 103 -12.81 -16.51 -18.62
N ARG A 104 -11.84 -15.70 -19.07
CA ARG A 104 -11.52 -15.54 -20.51
C ARG A 104 -10.29 -16.34 -20.95
N ALA A 105 -9.39 -16.65 -20.03
CA ALA A 105 -8.18 -17.42 -20.28
C ALA A 105 -7.81 -18.19 -19.00
N GLU A 106 -7.16 -19.34 -19.16
CA GLU A 106 -6.74 -20.19 -18.05
C GLU A 106 -5.33 -20.71 -18.37
N VAL A 107 -4.45 -20.71 -17.37
CA VAL A 107 -3.12 -21.30 -17.45
C VAL A 107 -3.03 -22.45 -16.47
N THR A 108 -2.60 -23.61 -16.94
CA THR A 108 -2.44 -24.82 -16.14
C THR A 108 -1.13 -25.53 -16.47
N ASN A 109 -0.58 -26.24 -15.49
CA ASN A 109 0.57 -27.13 -15.67
C ASN A 109 0.14 -28.61 -15.82
N GLY A 110 -1.10 -28.86 -16.24
CA GLY A 110 -1.67 -30.20 -16.39
C GLY A 110 -2.55 -30.65 -15.21
N ASP A 111 -2.50 -29.93 -14.08
CA ASP A 111 -3.45 -30.06 -12.98
C ASP A 111 -4.42 -28.87 -13.00
N GLN A 112 -5.68 -29.13 -13.37
CA GLN A 112 -6.71 -28.11 -13.46
C GLN A 112 -7.09 -27.51 -12.09
N SER A 113 -6.83 -28.21 -10.99
CA SER A 113 -7.07 -27.68 -9.64
C SER A 113 -6.06 -26.59 -9.26
N GLN A 114 -4.94 -26.50 -9.98
CA GLN A 114 -3.89 -25.51 -9.78
C GLN A 114 -3.88 -24.43 -10.86
N SER A 115 -4.94 -24.36 -11.66
CA SER A 115 -5.07 -23.39 -12.74
C SER A 115 -5.15 -21.95 -12.25
N TRP A 116 -4.44 -21.07 -12.93
CA TRP A 116 -4.63 -19.62 -12.82
C TRP A 116 -5.66 -19.16 -13.85
N MET A 117 -6.63 -18.36 -13.43
CA MET A 117 -7.77 -17.97 -14.27
C MET A 117 -7.82 -16.46 -14.48
N CYS A 118 -7.78 -16.00 -15.73
CA CYS A 118 -7.95 -14.59 -16.06
C CYS A 118 -9.42 -14.23 -16.15
N LEU A 119 -9.83 -13.19 -15.42
CA LEU A 119 -11.19 -12.68 -15.47
C LEU A 119 -11.57 -12.12 -16.85
N LYS A 120 -12.84 -12.31 -17.22
CA LYS A 120 -13.50 -11.64 -18.33
C LYS A 120 -13.66 -10.15 -18.05
N ARG A 121 -13.80 -9.41 -19.14
CA ARG A 121 -14.21 -8.01 -19.13
C ARG A 121 -15.54 -7.87 -19.86
N LYS A 122 -16.39 -6.95 -19.41
CA LYS A 122 -17.65 -6.55 -20.04
C LYS A 122 -17.62 -5.03 -20.20
N GLU A 123 -17.90 -4.52 -21.40
CA GLU A 123 -17.98 -3.07 -21.66
C GLU A 123 -16.72 -2.31 -21.15
N ASN A 124 -15.54 -2.87 -21.41
CA ASN A 124 -14.24 -2.35 -20.96
C ASN A 124 -14.04 -2.28 -19.43
N ALA A 125 -14.86 -2.97 -18.63
CA ALA A 125 -14.69 -3.10 -17.20
C ALA A 125 -14.55 -4.57 -16.76
N CYS A 126 -14.03 -4.79 -15.56
CA CYS A 126 -14.05 -6.11 -14.90
C CYS A 126 -15.47 -6.66 -14.83
N ILE A 127 -15.65 -7.96 -15.10
CA ILE A 127 -16.97 -8.62 -15.09
C ILE A 127 -17.72 -8.53 -13.75
N PHE A 128 -17.02 -8.25 -12.64
CA PHE A 128 -17.61 -8.08 -11.32
C PHE A 128 -17.98 -6.64 -10.98
N LEU A 129 -17.72 -5.67 -11.87
CA LEU A 129 -18.22 -4.31 -11.69
C LEU A 129 -19.71 -4.28 -12.02
N ASP A 130 -20.54 -3.90 -11.05
CA ASP A 130 -21.97 -3.77 -11.24
C ASP A 130 -22.36 -2.47 -11.96
N GLN A 131 -23.65 -2.33 -12.26
CA GLN A 131 -24.19 -1.14 -12.93
C GLN A 131 -24.11 0.14 -12.08
N GLY A 132 -24.02 0.00 -10.75
CA GLY A 132 -23.81 1.10 -9.82
C GLY A 132 -22.35 1.53 -9.69
N GLY A 133 -21.43 0.88 -10.40
CA GLY A 133 -20.00 1.15 -10.33
C GLY A 133 -19.31 0.53 -9.11
N GLN A 134 -19.96 -0.41 -8.42
CA GLN A 134 -19.39 -1.09 -7.26
C GLN A 134 -18.89 -2.49 -7.63
N CYS A 135 -17.84 -2.94 -6.95
CA CYS A 135 -17.34 -4.30 -7.13
C CYS A 135 -18.23 -5.29 -6.37
N SER A 136 -18.96 -6.13 -7.09
CA SER A 136 -19.87 -7.13 -6.50
C SER A 136 -19.18 -8.17 -5.61
N ILE A 137 -17.85 -8.33 -5.73
CA ILE A 137 -17.04 -9.22 -4.90
C ILE A 137 -16.06 -8.45 -3.99
N TYR A 138 -16.39 -7.20 -3.60
CA TYR A 138 -15.45 -6.31 -2.89
C TYR A 138 -14.76 -6.96 -1.67
N VAL A 139 -15.52 -7.73 -0.89
CA VAL A 139 -15.04 -8.44 0.31
C VAL A 139 -14.18 -9.67 0.01
N LYS A 140 -14.21 -10.16 -1.23
CA LYS A 140 -13.42 -11.29 -1.76
C LYS A 140 -12.57 -10.87 -2.96
N ARG A 141 -12.15 -9.60 -3.01
CA ARG A 141 -11.24 -9.12 -4.06
C ARG A 141 -9.97 -9.97 -4.08
N PRO A 142 -9.49 -10.37 -5.26
CA PRO A 142 -8.20 -11.04 -5.36
C PRO A 142 -7.09 -10.14 -4.83
N VAL A 143 -5.93 -10.72 -4.51
CA VAL A 143 -4.73 -10.07 -4.01
C VAL A 143 -4.36 -8.87 -4.88
N GLN A 144 -4.40 -9.03 -6.21
CA GLN A 144 -4.16 -7.95 -7.14
C GLN A 144 -5.04 -6.71 -6.84
N CYS A 145 -6.36 -6.91 -6.72
CA CYS A 145 -7.32 -5.81 -6.48
C CYS A 145 -7.36 -5.32 -5.01
N SER A 146 -7.08 -6.18 -4.04
CA SER A 146 -7.15 -5.86 -2.60
C SER A 146 -5.88 -5.20 -2.06
N THR A 147 -4.75 -5.35 -2.78
CA THR A 147 -3.47 -4.71 -2.45
C THR A 147 -3.23 -3.41 -3.21
N TYR A 148 -4.00 -3.10 -4.25
CA TYR A 148 -3.96 -1.78 -4.93
C TYR A 148 -4.33 -0.65 -3.96
N PRO A 149 -3.64 0.51 -3.99
CA PRO A 149 -2.51 0.91 -4.85
C PRO A 149 -1.12 0.62 -4.26
N PHE A 150 -1.00 -0.30 -3.30
CA PHE A 150 0.25 -0.61 -2.59
C PHE A 150 1.08 -1.69 -3.29
N TRP A 151 1.06 -1.73 -4.62
CA TRP A 151 1.87 -2.65 -5.41
C TRP A 151 3.36 -2.27 -5.36
N PRO A 152 4.27 -3.25 -5.52
CA PRO A 152 5.70 -2.97 -5.56
C PRO A 152 6.11 -1.89 -6.59
N SER A 153 5.49 -1.87 -7.77
CA SER A 153 5.73 -0.88 -8.84
C SER A 153 5.40 0.54 -8.40
N LEU A 154 4.21 0.73 -7.82
CA LEU A 154 3.71 2.02 -7.33
C LEU A 154 4.46 2.51 -6.09
N LEU A 155 5.00 1.60 -5.29
CA LEU A 155 5.80 1.90 -4.10
C LEU A 155 7.30 2.06 -4.39
N LYS A 156 7.74 1.95 -5.65
CA LYS A 156 9.16 2.02 -6.05
C LYS A 156 9.82 3.33 -5.63
N ASN A 157 9.12 4.44 -5.83
CA ASN A 157 9.55 5.78 -5.42
C ASN A 157 8.33 6.71 -5.29
N LYS A 158 8.54 7.90 -4.71
CA LYS A 158 7.47 8.89 -4.50
C LYS A 158 6.82 9.34 -5.82
N ALA A 159 7.58 9.46 -6.90
CA ALA A 159 7.07 9.90 -8.19
C ALA A 159 6.05 8.90 -8.79
N ALA A 160 6.30 7.59 -8.68
CA ALA A 160 5.35 6.58 -9.15
C ALA A 160 4.01 6.63 -8.38
N TRP A 161 4.06 6.90 -7.08
CA TRP A 161 2.87 7.09 -6.25
C TRP A 161 2.10 8.36 -6.62
N GLU A 162 2.82 9.45 -6.89
CA GLU A 162 2.22 10.72 -7.32
C GLU A 162 1.62 10.62 -8.74
N ASP A 163 2.26 9.89 -9.65
CA ASP A 163 1.78 9.69 -11.03
C ASP A 163 0.49 8.84 -11.10
N GLU A 164 0.36 7.89 -10.17
CA GLU A 164 -0.87 7.10 -10.01
C GLU A 164 -2.02 7.94 -9.43
N SER A 165 -1.73 9.03 -8.70
CA SER A 165 -2.77 9.89 -8.13
C SER A 165 -3.58 10.59 -9.23
N VAL A 166 -4.90 10.57 -9.08
CA VAL A 166 -5.80 11.31 -9.98
C VAL A 166 -6.84 12.11 -9.22
N VAL A 167 -7.34 13.15 -9.85
CA VAL A 167 -8.33 14.06 -9.28
C VAL A 167 -9.74 13.57 -9.63
N PRO A 168 -10.71 13.62 -8.68
CA PRO A 168 -12.11 13.34 -8.97
C PRO A 168 -12.67 14.17 -10.13
N ASP A 169 -13.58 13.58 -10.91
CA ASP A 169 -14.06 14.19 -12.17
C ASP A 169 -14.82 15.52 -11.97
N ASN A 170 -15.29 15.78 -10.74
CA ASN A 170 -16.04 16.98 -10.38
C ASN A 170 -15.17 18.17 -9.95
N ILE A 171 -13.85 18.03 -9.97
CA ILE A 171 -12.92 19.07 -9.53
C ILE A 171 -12.23 19.68 -10.75
N VAL A 172 -12.21 21.01 -10.84
CA VAL A 172 -11.51 21.70 -11.95
C VAL A 172 -10.00 21.68 -11.69
N ILE A 173 -9.22 21.32 -12.71
CA ILE A 173 -7.76 21.33 -12.67
C ILE A 173 -7.25 22.67 -13.22
N GLU A 174 -6.67 23.49 -12.35
CA GLU A 174 -6.07 24.79 -12.71
C GLU A 174 -4.56 24.69 -13.01
N GLY A 175 -3.91 23.57 -12.65
CA GLY A 175 -2.47 23.34 -12.77
C GLY A 175 -2.06 22.35 -13.86
N THR A 176 -0.74 22.15 -14.02
CA THR A 176 -0.16 21.34 -15.11
C THR A 176 0.23 19.91 -14.72
N HIS A 177 0.08 19.53 -13.44
CA HIS A 177 0.60 18.25 -12.93
C HIS A 177 -0.50 17.29 -12.44
N ASP A 178 -1.72 17.78 -12.26
CA ASP A 178 -2.83 16.95 -11.86
C ASP A 178 -3.60 16.50 -13.11
N ARG A 179 -4.25 15.34 -13.01
CA ARG A 179 -5.02 14.77 -14.12
C ARG A 179 -6.26 14.07 -13.60
N HIS A 180 -7.30 14.03 -14.43
CA HIS A 180 -8.42 13.14 -14.23
C HIS A 180 -8.06 11.70 -14.61
N TRP A 181 -8.87 10.77 -14.14
CA TRP A 181 -8.78 9.38 -14.54
C TRP A 181 -9.16 9.22 -16.01
N SER A 182 -8.49 8.29 -16.71
CA SER A 182 -8.94 7.82 -18.02
C SER A 182 -8.65 6.32 -18.17
N PRO A 183 -9.40 5.58 -19.02
CA PRO A 183 -9.20 4.14 -19.18
C PRO A 183 -7.77 3.75 -19.56
N GLY A 184 -7.13 4.52 -20.46
CA GLY A 184 -5.80 4.23 -20.98
C GLY A 184 -4.64 4.63 -20.08
N LEU A 185 -4.85 5.55 -19.13
CA LEU A 185 -3.81 5.97 -18.17
C LEU A 185 -4.05 5.44 -16.76
N GLY A 186 -5.25 4.97 -16.45
CA GLY A 186 -5.60 4.51 -15.11
C GLY A 186 -5.49 5.61 -14.05
N GLY A 187 -5.15 5.21 -12.83
CA GLY A 187 -4.98 6.09 -11.68
C GLY A 187 -5.96 5.85 -10.53
N CYS A 188 -5.61 6.38 -9.37
CA CYS A 188 -6.30 6.24 -8.10
C CYS A 188 -6.69 7.59 -7.49
N GLU A 189 -7.99 7.84 -7.37
CA GLU A 189 -8.51 9.03 -6.65
C GLU A 189 -8.30 8.96 -5.14
N GLY A 190 -8.08 7.74 -4.63
CA GLY A 190 -7.88 7.52 -3.22
C GLY A 190 -6.50 7.93 -2.71
N ILE A 191 -5.56 8.20 -3.60
CA ILE A 191 -4.23 8.69 -3.23
C ILE A 191 -4.35 10.19 -2.92
N ILE A 192 -4.00 10.57 -1.69
CA ILE A 192 -4.08 11.95 -1.23
C ILE A 192 -2.66 12.51 -1.16
N LEU A 193 -2.38 13.54 -1.95
CA LEU A 193 -1.08 14.22 -1.95
C LEU A 193 -1.13 15.43 -1.01
N ASP A 194 0.01 15.76 -0.39
CA ASP A 194 0.15 16.92 0.50
C ASP A 194 0.12 18.28 -0.24
N LYS A 195 -0.20 18.28 -1.54
CA LYS A 195 -0.29 19.51 -2.33
C LYS A 195 -1.55 20.26 -1.87
N SER A 196 -1.37 21.51 -1.46
CA SER A 196 -2.46 22.41 -1.08
C SER A 196 -3.41 22.56 -2.27
N TYR A 197 -4.58 21.94 -2.21
CA TYR A 197 -5.68 22.30 -3.08
C TYR A 197 -6.08 23.74 -2.77
N SER A 198 -5.86 24.66 -3.72
CA SER A 198 -6.52 25.95 -3.71
C SER A 198 -7.95 25.69 -4.17
N THR A 199 -8.83 25.35 -3.23
CA THR A 199 -10.25 25.22 -3.53
C THR A 199 -10.83 26.64 -3.66
N SER A 200 -10.76 27.21 -4.86
CA SER A 200 -11.60 28.33 -5.28
C SER A 200 -13.02 27.80 -5.47
N VAL A 201 -13.71 27.51 -4.36
CA VAL A 201 -15.17 27.30 -4.40
C VAL A 201 -15.77 28.66 -4.75
N GLU A 202 -16.21 28.82 -6.00
CA GLU A 202 -17.04 29.97 -6.36
C GLU A 202 -18.26 30.00 -5.45
N SER A 203 -18.32 31.09 -4.68
CA SER A 203 -19.34 31.41 -3.71
C SER A 203 -20.73 31.45 -4.36
N VAL A 204 -21.57 30.47 -4.05
CA VAL A 204 -23.01 30.73 -3.91
C VAL A 204 -23.30 30.85 -2.42
N SER A 205 -23.64 32.08 -2.03
CA SER A 205 -23.87 32.57 -0.68
C SER A 205 -24.77 31.68 0.19
N ASN A 206 -24.26 31.23 1.34
CA ASN A 206 -24.85 31.53 2.64
C ASN A 206 -23.96 31.06 3.81
N ALA A 207 -24.00 31.84 4.89
CA ALA A 207 -23.12 31.82 6.03
C ALA A 207 -23.18 30.53 6.88
N ALA A 208 -22.01 29.94 7.14
CA ALA A 208 -21.62 29.36 8.43
C ALA A 208 -20.10 29.15 8.40
N SER A 209 -19.37 29.87 9.27
CA SER A 209 -17.95 29.63 9.50
C SER A 209 -17.77 28.25 10.12
N LEU A 210 -17.47 27.25 9.29
CA LEU A 210 -16.96 25.97 9.74
C LEU A 210 -15.44 26.02 9.65
N ASN A 211 -14.81 26.24 10.81
CA ASN A 211 -13.42 25.83 11.00
C ASN A 211 -13.38 24.31 10.85
N VAL A 212 -13.07 23.81 9.66
CA VAL A 212 -12.74 22.40 9.47
C VAL A 212 -11.31 22.24 9.96
N GLU A 213 -11.15 21.92 11.24
CA GLU A 213 -9.94 21.30 11.76
C GLU A 213 -9.70 20.02 10.97
N ASN A 214 -8.71 20.05 10.09
CA ASN A 214 -8.36 18.93 9.21
C ASN A 214 -7.50 17.91 9.98
N ASP A 215 -8.10 17.28 11.00
CA ASP A 215 -7.47 16.26 11.85
C ASP A 215 -7.94 14.82 11.52
N GLY A 216 -8.58 14.64 10.35
CA GLY A 216 -9.18 13.38 9.92
C GLY A 216 -8.48 12.69 8.74
N CYS A 217 -7.18 12.91 8.51
CA CYS A 217 -6.52 12.31 7.36
C CYS A 217 -6.29 10.81 7.59
N SER A 218 -7.00 9.96 6.82
CA SER A 218 -6.78 8.50 6.77
C SER A 218 -5.37 8.19 6.26
N SER A 219 -4.42 8.11 7.19
CA SER A 219 -3.04 7.69 6.93
C SER A 219 -2.93 6.18 7.05
N VAL A 220 -2.50 5.51 5.99
CA VAL A 220 -2.15 4.09 6.00
C VAL A 220 -0.74 3.93 6.55
N THR A 221 -0.61 3.11 7.59
CA THR A 221 0.68 2.93 8.29
C THR A 221 1.71 2.22 7.42
N ARG A 222 2.99 2.46 7.68
CA ARG A 222 4.10 1.72 7.05
C ARG A 222 3.94 0.20 7.18
N GLN A 223 3.49 -0.28 8.35
CA GLN A 223 3.31 -1.72 8.59
C GLN A 223 2.25 -2.31 7.65
N GLU A 224 1.13 -1.60 7.45
CA GLU A 224 0.09 -2.03 6.54
C GLU A 224 0.57 -2.02 5.08
N ILE A 225 1.27 -0.95 4.67
CA ILE A 225 1.84 -0.83 3.32
C ILE A 225 2.79 -2.00 3.04
N GLU A 226 3.73 -2.29 3.94
CA GLU A 226 4.68 -3.39 3.78
C GLU A 226 3.97 -4.75 3.79
N SER A 227 2.90 -4.90 4.59
CA SER A 227 2.08 -6.12 4.59
C SER A 227 1.43 -6.35 3.23
N LYS A 228 0.72 -5.35 2.69
CA LYS A 228 0.06 -5.41 1.38
C LYS A 228 1.06 -5.65 0.25
N LYS A 229 2.17 -4.90 0.24
CA LYS A 229 3.26 -5.06 -0.72
C LYS A 229 3.86 -6.47 -0.69
N LYS A 230 4.09 -7.03 0.50
CA LYS A 230 4.61 -8.39 0.67
C LYS A 230 3.62 -9.44 0.17
N VAL A 231 2.33 -9.27 0.46
CA VAL A 231 1.26 -10.15 -0.05
C VAL A 231 1.22 -10.12 -1.57
N ALA A 232 1.18 -8.92 -2.18
CA ALA A 232 1.21 -8.74 -3.63
C ALA A 232 2.43 -9.41 -4.27
N LYS A 233 3.64 -9.12 -3.75
CA LYS A 233 4.88 -9.71 -4.25
C LYS A 233 4.91 -11.24 -4.13
N LYS A 234 4.48 -11.79 -2.99
CA LYS A 234 4.44 -13.24 -2.78
C LYS A 234 3.46 -13.91 -3.73
N HIS A 235 2.28 -13.32 -3.91
CA HIS A 235 1.25 -13.83 -4.80
C HIS A 235 1.77 -13.87 -6.25
N TRP A 236 2.34 -12.76 -6.72
CA TRP A 236 2.82 -12.66 -8.11
C TRP A 236 4.03 -13.54 -8.41
N ASN A 237 4.94 -13.74 -7.43
CA ASN A 237 6.06 -14.67 -7.58
C ASN A 237 5.62 -16.13 -7.83
N ARG A 238 4.37 -16.49 -7.49
CA ARG A 238 3.81 -17.83 -7.73
C ARG A 238 3.21 -17.97 -9.14
N PHE A 239 3.02 -16.88 -9.88
CA PHE A 239 2.41 -16.93 -11.20
C PHE A 239 3.24 -17.83 -12.15
N PRO A 240 2.66 -18.69 -12.98
CA PRO A 240 3.44 -19.66 -13.75
C PRO A 240 3.99 -19.15 -15.08
N VAL A 241 3.55 -17.99 -15.59
CA VAL A 241 3.94 -17.47 -16.91
C VAL A 241 4.78 -16.21 -16.76
N ASP A 242 6.08 -16.30 -17.04
CA ASP A 242 7.01 -15.19 -16.84
C ASP A 242 6.76 -14.03 -17.82
N GLU A 243 6.31 -14.31 -19.04
CA GLU A 243 5.98 -13.28 -20.05
C GLU A 243 4.84 -12.37 -19.57
N ILE A 244 3.86 -12.94 -18.88
CA ILE A 244 2.78 -12.17 -18.26
C ILE A 244 3.33 -11.43 -17.04
N LYS A 245 4.22 -12.03 -16.24
CA LYS A 245 4.85 -11.31 -15.12
C LYS A 245 5.52 -10.01 -15.56
N GLU A 246 6.20 -10.04 -16.69
CA GLU A 246 6.94 -8.88 -17.22
C GLU A 246 6.04 -7.84 -17.87
N THR A 247 4.89 -8.23 -18.41
CA THR A 247 3.96 -7.34 -19.15
C THR A 247 2.83 -6.78 -18.30
N THR A 248 2.54 -7.39 -17.14
CA THR A 248 1.48 -6.91 -16.27
C THR A 248 2.05 -5.77 -15.41
N TRP A 249 1.47 -4.57 -15.53
CA TRP A 249 1.85 -3.28 -14.93
C TRP A 249 1.99 -3.22 -13.39
N TYR A 250 1.94 -4.37 -12.72
CA TYR A 250 1.81 -4.57 -11.27
C TYR A 250 3.17 -4.86 -10.60
N LEU A 251 4.21 -5.20 -11.37
CA LEU A 251 5.59 -5.42 -10.93
C LEU A 251 6.52 -4.24 -11.26
#